data_AF-W2SYJ3-F1
#
_entry.id   AF-W2SYJ3-F1
#
_cell.length_a   1.000
_cell.length_b   1.000
_cell.length_c   1.000
_cell.angle_alpha   90.00
_cell.angle_beta   90.00
_cell.angle_gamma   90.00
#
_symmetry.space_group_name_H-M   'P 1'
#
loop_
_entity.id
_entity.type
_entity.pdbx_description
1 polymer ?
#
loop_
_entity_poly.entity_id
_entity_poly.type
_entity_poly.pdbx_seq_one_letter_code
_entity_poly.pdbx_strand_id
1 'polypeptide(L)'
;MKVSLVVLIGLLQLLTVVVAIPRRGNEPWSLILCKFKDSEFEPRSAEWFAEWISGGNNPDTIESYFSSVSNAVYTIKGSNVTKWLKLPWTRREVLRMAVMDPRLQTERERPFAMFDKAKQLCISFAEQSGFILNRQKVTVVNMENTAVYGRDTGVLLTPKLIFSSVLTHEMIHSMNIGHSYSDRKIRVFPYSSYGEYDDKYDLMSTANAHMRLSTYGLGGPGLNGPHLDYLGWLPQNRIVYFGRDGRTNYTLRLSSLSVPHRLTIGWLLVMIPYDRDDPGNVYTIEYRTPVGNDAGIRQGAVVIHRVQRIGLSYYSTLITHEKGEYNELTAGTEWLQFLNINIDGGFQYIRVKVERVHGKSHSADLKISTTFRPEMCRDAEVKMPVHESPLLIAHGMNTVCIERNRTVTQRDIDRQYLRDFFFEMRKTFGQNECKNGRVWRAIDAYDYICVEPHRVDQVMDTVLSMDEEEDGCEEDSVPRNAFQGDKACVSEDERALIHRENAESHRHLRNYAFFNGADSVGL
;
A
#
# COMPACT_ATOMS: atom_id res chain seq x y z
N MET A 1 11.64 2.92 -65.00
CA MET A 1 11.84 4.02 -64.03
C MET A 1 10.81 3.86 -62.92
N LYS A 2 11.23 3.37 -61.75
CA LYS A 2 10.38 3.18 -60.58
C LYS A 2 10.43 4.46 -59.74
N VAL A 3 9.28 5.09 -59.52
CA VAL A 3 9.12 6.24 -58.62
C VAL A 3 9.02 5.67 -57.21
N SER A 4 10.01 5.97 -56.37
CA SER A 4 9.98 5.63 -54.94
C SER A 4 9.13 6.64 -54.19
N LEU A 5 8.05 6.15 -53.58
CA LEU A 5 7.22 6.88 -52.62
C LEU A 5 7.94 6.82 -51.26
N VAL A 6 8.49 7.93 -50.80
CA VAL A 6 9.04 8.06 -49.45
C VAL A 6 7.87 8.24 -48.48
N VAL A 7 7.58 7.21 -47.70
CA VAL A 7 6.63 7.27 -46.57
C VAL A 7 7.36 7.95 -45.42
N LEU A 8 6.92 9.16 -45.07
CA LEU A 8 7.34 9.88 -43.87
C LEU A 8 6.67 9.19 -42.66
N ILE A 9 7.37 8.26 -42.03
CA ILE A 9 6.95 7.72 -40.72
C ILE A 9 7.31 8.78 -39.68
N GLY A 10 6.35 9.64 -39.36
CA GLY A 10 6.42 10.45 -38.15
C GLY A 10 6.39 9.53 -36.94
N LEU A 11 7.52 9.39 -36.26
CA LEU A 11 7.56 8.85 -34.90
C LEU A 11 6.84 9.86 -33.99
N LEU A 12 5.51 9.74 -33.87
CA LEU A 12 4.87 10.15 -32.63
C LEU A 12 5.39 9.19 -31.56
N GLN A 13 6.39 9.62 -30.80
CA GLN A 13 6.64 9.03 -29.49
C GLN A 13 5.36 9.26 -28.67
N LEU A 14 4.46 8.29 -28.70
CA LEU A 14 3.43 8.17 -27.69
C LEU A 14 4.17 8.18 -26.36
N LEU A 15 4.06 9.28 -25.62
CA LEU A 15 4.49 9.42 -24.24
C LEU A 15 3.74 8.36 -23.44
N THR A 16 4.28 7.14 -23.40
CA THR A 16 3.90 6.16 -22.43
C THR A 16 4.37 6.73 -21.10
N VAL A 17 3.44 7.31 -20.35
CA VAL A 17 3.67 7.64 -18.95
C VAL A 17 3.87 6.31 -18.26
N VAL A 18 5.13 5.94 -18.11
CA VAL A 18 5.51 4.76 -17.37
C VAL A 18 5.24 5.08 -15.90
N VAL A 19 4.06 4.67 -15.43
CA VAL A 19 3.66 4.82 -14.04
C VAL A 19 4.54 3.88 -13.23
N ALA A 20 5.55 4.44 -12.59
CA ALA A 20 6.43 3.70 -11.71
C ALA A 20 5.66 3.21 -10.47
N ILE A 21 6.20 2.19 -9.81
CA ILE A 21 5.82 1.82 -8.45
C ILE A 21 6.87 2.40 -7.51
N PRO A 22 6.46 3.05 -6.40
CA PRO A 22 5.09 3.13 -5.85
C PRO A 22 4.11 3.94 -6.71
N ARG A 23 2.82 3.61 -6.60
CA ARG A 23 1.76 4.17 -7.47
C ARG A 23 1.61 5.67 -7.22
N ARG A 24 2.11 6.47 -8.16
CA ARG A 24 2.02 7.93 -8.18
C ARG A 24 1.30 8.42 -9.45
N GLY A 25 0.66 9.58 -9.35
CA GLY A 25 0.03 10.29 -10.45
C GLY A 25 -1.47 10.03 -10.60
N ASN A 26 -1.98 10.28 -11.80
CA ASN A 26 -3.40 10.25 -12.11
C ASN A 26 -3.77 8.96 -12.86
N GLU A 27 -4.75 8.23 -12.33
CA GLU A 27 -5.33 7.05 -12.98
C GLU A 27 -6.85 7.22 -13.03
N PRO A 28 -7.40 7.81 -14.10
CA PRO A 28 -8.85 7.96 -14.26
C PRO A 28 -9.58 6.61 -14.32
N TRP A 29 -10.80 6.57 -13.79
CA TRP A 29 -11.67 5.38 -13.79
C TRP A 29 -12.93 5.61 -14.63
N SER A 30 -13.54 4.53 -15.09
CA SER A 30 -14.87 4.56 -15.71
C SER A 30 -15.90 3.89 -14.82
N LEU A 31 -16.92 4.63 -14.40
CA LEU A 31 -18.12 4.07 -13.77
C LEU A 31 -19.15 3.71 -14.85
N ILE A 32 -19.46 2.43 -14.93
CA ILE A 32 -20.35 1.86 -15.95
C ILE A 32 -21.62 1.42 -15.24
N LEU A 33 -22.71 2.11 -15.54
CA LEU A 33 -24.00 1.88 -14.90
C LEU A 33 -24.83 0.94 -15.76
N CYS A 34 -25.16 -0.25 -15.24
CA CYS A 34 -25.88 -1.27 -15.99
C CYS A 34 -27.11 -1.79 -15.24
N LYS A 35 -28.24 -1.84 -15.95
CA LYS A 35 -29.46 -2.49 -15.46
C LYS A 35 -29.82 -3.72 -16.29
N PHE A 36 -30.24 -4.79 -15.64
CA PHE A 36 -30.67 -5.99 -16.32
C PHE A 36 -31.95 -5.76 -17.13
N LYS A 37 -32.17 -6.57 -18.18
CA LYS A 37 -33.34 -6.45 -19.08
C LYS A 37 -34.68 -6.46 -18.33
N ASP A 38 -34.74 -7.24 -17.25
CA ASP A 38 -35.91 -7.49 -16.41
C ASP A 38 -36.06 -6.50 -15.25
N SER A 39 -35.30 -5.41 -15.21
CA SER A 39 -35.43 -4.37 -14.18
C SER A 39 -35.19 -2.97 -14.72
N GLU A 40 -36.14 -2.06 -14.46
CA GLU A 40 -36.01 -0.62 -14.75
C GLU A 40 -35.45 0.19 -13.59
N PHE A 41 -35.21 -0.44 -12.43
CA PHE A 41 -34.76 0.26 -11.24
C PHE A 41 -33.37 0.86 -11.42
N GLU A 42 -33.24 2.13 -11.05
CA GLU A 42 -31.98 2.88 -11.04
C GLU A 42 -31.79 3.45 -9.62
N PRO A 43 -30.87 2.89 -8.80
CA PRO A 43 -30.70 3.32 -7.41
C PRO A 43 -30.39 4.82 -7.22
N ARG A 44 -29.64 5.38 -8.18
CA ARG A 44 -29.18 6.77 -8.25
C ARG A 44 -29.05 7.17 -9.72
N SER A 45 -29.16 8.46 -10.01
CA SER A 45 -28.98 8.97 -11.37
C SER A 45 -27.50 8.96 -11.79
N ALA A 46 -27.24 9.02 -13.10
CA ALA A 46 -25.86 9.08 -13.61
C ALA A 46 -25.12 10.35 -13.14
N GLU A 47 -25.85 11.47 -13.02
CA GLU A 47 -25.33 12.73 -12.50
C GLU A 47 -24.87 12.58 -11.05
N TRP A 48 -25.64 11.87 -10.21
CA TRP A 48 -25.24 11.59 -8.83
C TRP A 48 -23.94 10.78 -8.76
N PHE A 49 -23.76 9.79 -9.65
CA PHE A 49 -22.50 9.03 -9.72
C PHE A 49 -21.34 9.89 -10.23
N ALA A 50 -21.58 10.79 -11.18
CA ALA A 50 -20.56 11.70 -11.69
C ALA A 50 -20.09 12.67 -10.59
N GLU A 51 -21.03 13.20 -9.81
CA GLU A 51 -20.72 14.00 -8.63
C GLU A 51 -19.97 13.19 -7.57
N TRP A 52 -20.39 11.95 -7.30
CA TRP A 52 -19.76 11.09 -6.30
C TRP A 52 -18.32 10.71 -6.65
N ILE A 53 -18.04 10.33 -7.89
CA ILE A 53 -16.68 9.89 -8.29
C ILE A 53 -15.70 11.06 -8.35
N SER A 54 -16.08 12.18 -8.95
CA SER A 54 -15.18 13.28 -9.33
C SER A 54 -15.92 14.63 -9.46
N GLY A 55 -16.89 14.89 -8.58
CA GLY A 55 -17.70 16.13 -8.55
C GLY A 55 -16.94 17.41 -8.16
N GLY A 56 -15.63 17.47 -8.37
CA GLY A 56 -14.79 18.63 -8.09
C GLY A 56 -14.55 18.87 -6.60
N ASN A 57 -14.95 20.04 -6.10
CA ASN A 57 -14.53 20.56 -4.78
C ASN A 57 -15.21 19.89 -3.57
N ASN A 58 -16.09 18.90 -3.77
CA ASN A 58 -16.73 18.20 -2.66
C ASN A 58 -15.72 17.25 -1.98
N PRO A 59 -15.40 17.44 -0.68
CA PRO A 59 -14.40 16.64 0.04
C PRO A 59 -14.83 15.18 0.29
N ASP A 60 -16.11 14.84 0.06
CA ASP A 60 -16.65 13.49 0.24
C ASP A 60 -16.61 12.63 -1.05
N THR A 61 -16.10 13.19 -2.15
CA THR A 61 -15.94 12.46 -3.42
C THR A 61 -14.87 11.39 -3.31
N ILE A 62 -14.95 10.38 -4.17
CA ILE A 62 -13.94 9.34 -4.26
C ILE A 62 -12.58 9.92 -4.68
N GLU A 63 -12.57 10.88 -5.62
CA GLU A 63 -11.37 11.63 -5.97
C GLU A 63 -10.75 12.33 -4.76
N SER A 64 -11.56 13.03 -3.95
CA SER A 64 -11.08 13.70 -2.74
C SER A 64 -10.57 12.72 -1.69
N TYR A 65 -11.17 11.54 -1.56
CA TYR A 65 -10.66 10.48 -0.68
C TYR A 65 -9.23 10.09 -1.06
N PHE A 66 -9.00 9.71 -2.33
CA PHE A 66 -7.68 9.29 -2.80
C PHE A 66 -6.65 10.40 -2.71
N SER A 67 -7.02 11.63 -3.10
CA SER A 67 -6.16 12.80 -2.98
C SER A 67 -5.80 13.07 -1.51
N SER A 68 -6.76 12.97 -0.58
CA SER A 68 -6.52 13.20 0.84
C SER A 68 -5.64 12.11 1.48
N VAL A 69 -5.93 10.83 1.24
CA VAL A 69 -5.20 9.72 1.88
C VAL A 69 -3.79 9.59 1.31
N SER A 70 -3.61 9.86 0.01
CA SER A 70 -2.29 9.83 -0.64
C SER A 70 -1.49 11.12 -0.50
N ASN A 71 -2.04 12.16 0.13
CA ASN A 71 -1.43 13.50 0.17
C ASN A 71 -1.13 14.07 -1.23
N ALA A 72 -2.09 13.93 -2.14
CA ALA A 72 -2.05 14.34 -3.54
C ALA A 72 -1.00 13.61 -4.39
N VAL A 73 -0.41 12.53 -3.88
CA VAL A 73 0.51 11.67 -4.64
C VAL A 73 -0.23 10.80 -5.66
N TYR A 74 -1.49 10.45 -5.39
CA TYR A 74 -2.36 9.70 -6.30
C TYR A 74 -3.73 10.39 -6.45
N THR A 75 -4.26 10.42 -7.67
CA THR A 75 -5.60 10.94 -7.97
C THR A 75 -6.26 10.13 -9.08
N ILE A 76 -7.57 10.29 -9.21
CA ILE A 76 -8.42 9.68 -10.24
C ILE A 76 -9.15 10.74 -11.08
N LYS A 77 -8.64 11.97 -11.08
CA LYS A 77 -9.22 13.12 -11.77
C LYS A 77 -9.44 12.82 -13.25
N GLY A 78 -10.61 13.21 -13.77
CA GLY A 78 -11.01 12.89 -15.15
C GLY A 78 -11.68 11.51 -15.28
N SER A 79 -12.06 10.90 -14.15
CA SER A 79 -12.96 9.75 -14.15
C SER A 79 -14.29 10.10 -14.82
N ASN A 80 -14.88 9.15 -15.55
CA ASN A 80 -16.11 9.35 -16.30
C ASN A 80 -17.20 8.37 -15.87
N VAL A 81 -18.44 8.70 -16.20
CA VAL A 81 -19.62 7.90 -15.85
C VAL A 81 -20.50 7.72 -17.08
N THR A 82 -20.97 6.50 -17.32
CA THR A 82 -21.95 6.23 -18.38
C THR A 82 -23.37 6.58 -17.91
N LYS A 83 -24.29 6.80 -18.85
CA LYS A 83 -25.72 6.66 -18.54
C LYS A 83 -26.04 5.22 -18.10
N TRP A 84 -27.22 5.00 -17.50
CA TRP A 84 -27.72 3.65 -17.26
C TRP A 84 -27.94 2.89 -18.57
N LEU A 85 -27.17 1.82 -18.76
CA LEU A 85 -27.24 0.93 -19.90
C LEU A 85 -28.18 -0.23 -19.58
N LYS A 86 -29.24 -0.37 -20.38
CA LYS A 86 -30.13 -1.53 -20.27
C LYS A 86 -29.52 -2.71 -21.02
N LEU A 87 -29.03 -3.70 -20.27
CA LEU A 87 -28.46 -4.91 -20.83
C LEU A 87 -29.55 -5.73 -21.57
N PRO A 88 -29.19 -6.45 -22.65
CA PRO A 88 -30.12 -7.31 -23.38
C PRO A 88 -30.42 -8.63 -22.67
N TRP A 89 -29.78 -8.89 -21.52
CA TRP A 89 -29.92 -10.11 -20.73
C TRP A 89 -30.66 -9.85 -19.42
N THR A 90 -31.53 -10.79 -19.06
CA THR A 90 -32.13 -10.89 -17.73
C THR A 90 -31.11 -11.36 -16.71
N ARG A 91 -31.33 -11.07 -15.43
CA ARG A 91 -30.49 -11.57 -14.33
C ARG A 91 -30.30 -13.09 -14.39
N ARG A 92 -31.37 -13.83 -14.68
CA ARG A 92 -31.35 -15.30 -14.76
C ARG A 92 -30.49 -15.82 -15.92
N GLU A 93 -30.51 -15.13 -17.07
CA GLU A 93 -29.66 -15.48 -18.20
C GLU A 93 -28.18 -15.26 -17.88
N VAL A 94 -27.84 -14.13 -17.24
CA VAL A 94 -26.46 -13.85 -16.82
C VAL A 94 -25.96 -14.90 -15.82
N LEU A 95 -26.78 -15.30 -14.84
CA LEU A 95 -26.44 -16.38 -13.92
C LEU A 95 -26.17 -17.71 -14.66
N ARG A 96 -27.00 -18.06 -15.65
CA ARG A 96 -26.76 -19.26 -16.47
C ARG A 96 -25.44 -19.16 -17.25
N MET A 97 -25.16 -18.02 -17.85
CA MET A 97 -23.89 -17.79 -18.56
C MET A 97 -22.69 -17.90 -17.63
N ALA A 98 -22.81 -17.43 -16.39
CA ALA A 98 -21.77 -17.53 -15.39
C ALA A 98 -21.48 -19.00 -15.04
N VAL A 99 -22.51 -19.78 -14.70
CA VAL A 99 -22.38 -21.21 -14.34
C VAL A 99 -21.83 -22.06 -15.49
N MET A 100 -22.14 -21.69 -16.73
CA MET A 100 -21.68 -22.41 -17.92
C MET A 100 -20.28 -22.01 -18.38
N ASP A 101 -19.68 -20.94 -17.84
CA ASP A 101 -18.31 -20.51 -18.19
C ASP A 101 -17.30 -21.30 -17.36
N PRO A 102 -16.54 -22.24 -17.96
CA PRO A 102 -15.65 -23.14 -17.20
C PRO A 102 -14.56 -22.39 -16.42
N ARG A 103 -14.19 -21.19 -16.87
CA ARG A 103 -13.18 -20.36 -16.19
C ARG A 103 -13.68 -20.00 -14.79
N LEU A 104 -14.94 -19.58 -14.70
CA LEU A 104 -15.59 -19.14 -13.46
C LEU A 104 -16.03 -20.27 -12.52
N GLN A 105 -15.71 -21.53 -12.83
CA GLN A 105 -16.18 -22.69 -12.06
C GLN A 105 -15.14 -23.27 -11.10
N THR A 106 -13.95 -22.68 -11.00
CA THR A 106 -12.97 -23.05 -9.96
C THR A 106 -13.57 -22.80 -8.57
N GLU A 107 -13.10 -23.53 -7.55
CA GLU A 107 -13.60 -23.39 -6.17
C GLU A 107 -13.54 -21.93 -5.68
N ARG A 108 -12.51 -21.21 -6.11
CA ARG A 108 -12.25 -19.81 -5.80
C ARG A 108 -13.17 -18.83 -6.54
N GLU A 109 -13.42 -19.05 -7.83
CA GLU A 109 -14.20 -18.12 -8.66
C GLU A 109 -15.71 -18.35 -8.58
N ARG A 110 -16.13 -19.58 -8.30
CA ARG A 110 -17.55 -19.99 -8.29
C ARG A 110 -18.45 -19.09 -7.43
N PRO A 111 -18.06 -18.64 -6.22
CA PRO A 111 -18.88 -17.73 -5.41
C PRO A 111 -19.14 -16.37 -6.09
N PHE A 112 -18.22 -15.92 -6.96
CA PHE A 112 -18.25 -14.61 -7.61
C PHE A 112 -18.63 -14.66 -9.09
N ALA A 113 -18.79 -15.85 -9.66
CA ALA A 113 -19.02 -16.09 -11.08
C ALA A 113 -20.11 -15.21 -11.71
N MET A 114 -21.25 -15.05 -11.02
CA MET A 114 -22.35 -14.20 -11.51
C MET A 114 -21.94 -12.73 -11.64
N PHE A 115 -21.20 -12.22 -10.65
CA PHE A 115 -20.73 -10.83 -10.61
C PHE A 115 -19.63 -10.58 -11.63
N ASP A 116 -18.69 -11.51 -11.78
CA ASP A 116 -17.66 -11.42 -12.81
C ASP A 116 -18.27 -11.46 -14.20
N LYS A 117 -19.24 -12.35 -14.44
CA LYS A 117 -19.97 -12.36 -15.70
C LYS A 117 -20.74 -11.07 -15.95
N ALA A 118 -21.41 -10.52 -14.93
CA ALA A 118 -22.12 -9.25 -15.03
C ALA A 118 -21.19 -8.08 -15.38
N LYS A 119 -20.01 -7.98 -14.74
CA LYS A 119 -18.97 -7.00 -15.10
C LYS A 119 -18.56 -7.14 -16.56
N GLN A 120 -18.18 -8.34 -16.99
CA GLN A 120 -17.76 -8.61 -18.37
C GLN A 120 -18.81 -8.14 -19.39
N LEU A 121 -20.07 -8.53 -19.18
CA LEU A 121 -21.18 -8.17 -20.08
C LEU A 121 -21.47 -6.66 -20.06
N CYS A 122 -21.43 -6.03 -18.90
CA CYS A 122 -21.65 -4.59 -18.78
C CYS A 122 -20.56 -3.77 -19.49
N ILE A 123 -19.29 -4.13 -19.28
CA ILE A 123 -18.13 -3.47 -19.90
C ILE A 123 -18.20 -3.59 -21.42
N SER A 124 -18.33 -4.81 -21.94
CA SER A 124 -18.41 -5.06 -23.37
C SER A 124 -19.61 -4.38 -24.03
N PHE A 125 -20.76 -4.34 -23.36
CA PHE A 125 -21.95 -3.67 -23.88
C PHE A 125 -21.78 -2.14 -23.91
N ALA A 126 -21.09 -1.55 -22.93
CA ALA A 126 -20.76 -0.13 -22.91
C ALA A 126 -19.84 0.25 -24.08
N GLU A 127 -18.79 -0.55 -24.33
CA GLU A 127 -17.88 -0.34 -25.46
C GLU A 127 -18.61 -0.46 -26.81
N GLN A 128 -19.45 -1.50 -26.98
CA GLN A 128 -20.30 -1.67 -28.17
C GLN A 128 -21.30 -0.52 -28.36
N SER A 129 -21.72 0.11 -27.26
CA SER A 129 -22.60 1.28 -27.27
C SER A 129 -21.85 2.60 -27.54
N GLY A 130 -20.55 2.54 -27.81
CA GLY A 130 -19.73 3.69 -28.22
C GLY A 130 -19.09 4.47 -27.07
N PHE A 131 -19.10 3.96 -25.83
CA PHE A 131 -18.41 4.62 -24.72
C PHE A 131 -16.91 4.36 -24.76
N ILE A 132 -16.11 5.42 -24.59
CA ILE A 132 -14.67 5.31 -24.39
C ILE A 132 -14.42 5.13 -22.89
N LEU A 133 -13.96 3.94 -22.53
CA LEU A 133 -13.70 3.57 -21.14
C LEU A 133 -12.22 3.74 -20.80
N ASN A 134 -11.96 4.19 -19.58
CA ASN A 134 -10.65 4.18 -18.97
C ASN A 134 -10.17 2.74 -18.72
N ARG A 135 -8.87 2.61 -18.46
CA ARG A 135 -8.25 1.32 -18.14
C ARG A 135 -8.93 0.68 -16.92
N GLN A 136 -9.07 1.46 -15.84
CA GLN A 136 -9.73 1.02 -14.61
C GLN A 136 -11.24 1.24 -14.68
N LYS A 137 -12.00 0.29 -14.12
CA LYS A 137 -13.45 0.21 -14.31
C LYS A 137 -14.14 -0.11 -12.98
N VAL A 138 -15.26 0.55 -12.76
CA VAL A 138 -16.25 0.25 -11.71
C VAL A 138 -17.57 -0.02 -12.41
N THR A 139 -18.12 -1.21 -12.21
CA THR A 139 -19.44 -1.58 -12.72
C THR A 139 -20.46 -1.44 -11.61
N VAL A 140 -21.51 -0.66 -11.83
CA VAL A 140 -22.65 -0.61 -10.92
C VAL A 140 -23.81 -1.37 -11.55
N VAL A 141 -24.28 -2.41 -10.87
CA VAL A 141 -25.49 -3.13 -11.28
C VAL A 141 -26.68 -2.79 -10.38
N ASN A 142 -27.87 -2.80 -10.94
CA ASN A 142 -29.08 -2.35 -10.23
C ASN A 142 -29.74 -3.39 -9.30
N MET A 143 -29.14 -4.56 -9.12
CA MET A 143 -29.67 -5.65 -8.29
C MET A 143 -28.53 -6.35 -7.55
N GLU A 144 -28.87 -7.31 -6.68
CA GLU A 144 -27.95 -8.06 -5.81
C GLU A 144 -27.41 -7.27 -4.61
N ASN A 145 -26.70 -7.97 -3.72
CA ASN A 145 -26.11 -7.42 -2.51
C ASN A 145 -24.65 -7.88 -2.41
N THR A 146 -23.77 -7.23 -3.16
CA THR A 146 -22.32 -7.50 -3.09
C THR A 146 -21.50 -6.28 -3.50
N ALA A 147 -20.25 -6.27 -3.06
CA ALA A 147 -19.20 -5.45 -3.63
C ALA A 147 -18.00 -6.37 -3.79
N VAL A 148 -17.35 -6.30 -4.94
CA VAL A 148 -16.22 -7.19 -5.22
C VAL A 148 -15.31 -6.61 -6.30
N TYR A 149 -14.02 -6.61 -5.99
CA TYR A 149 -12.96 -6.41 -6.96
C TYR A 149 -12.60 -7.72 -7.67
N GLY A 150 -12.42 -7.66 -8.99
CA GLY A 150 -11.81 -8.74 -9.76
C GLY A 150 -10.71 -8.21 -10.66
N ARG A 151 -9.58 -8.92 -10.75
CA ARG A 151 -8.38 -8.46 -11.46
C ARG A 151 -8.64 -8.06 -12.92
N ASP A 152 -9.47 -8.82 -13.64
CA ASP A 152 -9.65 -8.63 -15.08
C ASP A 152 -10.73 -7.59 -15.42
N THR A 153 -11.63 -7.31 -14.48
CA THR A 153 -12.87 -6.55 -14.76
C THR A 153 -13.11 -5.39 -13.80
N GLY A 154 -12.20 -5.17 -12.85
CA GLY A 154 -12.30 -4.10 -11.88
C GLY A 154 -13.35 -4.36 -10.80
N VAL A 155 -13.91 -3.26 -10.31
CA VAL A 155 -14.84 -3.24 -9.17
C VAL A 155 -16.27 -3.49 -9.64
N LEU A 156 -17.07 -4.20 -8.85
CA LEU A 156 -18.52 -4.22 -8.96
C LEU A 156 -19.17 -3.71 -7.67
N LEU A 157 -20.19 -2.88 -7.81
CA LEU A 157 -21.07 -2.44 -6.73
C LEU A 157 -22.53 -2.77 -7.02
N THR A 158 -23.28 -3.06 -5.97
CA THR A 158 -24.73 -3.26 -6.02
C THR A 158 -25.44 -2.29 -5.06
N PRO A 159 -26.78 -2.11 -5.17
CA PRO A 159 -27.48 -0.96 -4.58
C PRO A 159 -27.28 -0.71 -3.08
N LYS A 160 -27.16 -1.77 -2.27
CA LYS A 160 -26.98 -1.62 -0.81
C LYS A 160 -25.57 -1.18 -0.40
N LEU A 161 -24.61 -1.26 -1.31
CA LEU A 161 -23.20 -1.01 -1.06
C LEU A 161 -22.68 0.18 -1.88
N ILE A 162 -23.59 1.03 -2.37
CA ILE A 162 -23.27 2.32 -3.01
C ILE A 162 -23.01 3.35 -1.91
N PHE A 163 -21.82 3.31 -1.32
CA PHE A 163 -21.30 4.36 -0.44
C PHE A 163 -19.76 4.38 -0.44
N SER A 164 -19.18 5.53 -0.08
CA SER A 164 -17.77 5.84 -0.31
C SER A 164 -16.81 4.79 0.23
N SER A 165 -16.93 4.36 1.48
CA SER A 165 -15.99 3.41 2.09
C SER A 165 -15.92 2.06 1.38
N VAL A 166 -17.04 1.55 0.83
CA VAL A 166 -17.02 0.31 0.07
C VAL A 166 -16.36 0.51 -1.29
N LEU A 167 -16.72 1.57 -2.02
CA LEU A 167 -16.10 1.82 -3.32
C LEU A 167 -14.59 2.00 -3.19
N THR A 168 -14.13 2.81 -2.24
CA THR A 168 -12.70 3.02 -2.01
C THR A 168 -11.99 1.74 -1.55
N HIS A 169 -12.64 0.89 -0.76
CA HIS A 169 -12.11 -0.42 -0.35
C HIS A 169 -11.88 -1.32 -1.56
N GLU A 170 -12.89 -1.50 -2.40
CA GLU A 170 -12.77 -2.32 -3.60
C GLU A 170 -11.77 -1.75 -4.62
N MET A 171 -11.69 -0.43 -4.73
CA MET A 171 -10.69 0.22 -5.58
C MET A 171 -9.27 -0.01 -5.06
N ILE A 172 -9.06 0.01 -3.73
CA ILE A 172 -7.73 -0.23 -3.15
C ILE A 172 -7.26 -1.68 -3.35
N HIS A 173 -8.17 -2.65 -3.49
CA HIS A 173 -7.78 -3.99 -3.95
C HIS A 173 -7.12 -3.99 -5.34
N SER A 174 -7.42 -3.00 -6.22
CA SER A 174 -6.71 -2.85 -7.49
C SER A 174 -5.24 -2.43 -7.35
N MET A 175 -4.87 -1.97 -6.16
CA MET A 175 -3.51 -1.63 -5.78
C MET A 175 -2.83 -2.78 -5.03
N ASN A 176 -3.42 -3.99 -5.04
CA ASN A 176 -2.90 -5.21 -4.41
C ASN A 176 -2.76 -5.13 -2.88
N ILE A 177 -3.67 -4.41 -2.24
CA ILE A 177 -3.81 -4.42 -0.78
C ILE A 177 -4.91 -5.43 -0.40
N GLY A 178 -4.64 -6.30 0.57
CA GLY A 178 -5.61 -7.25 1.14
C GLY A 178 -6.40 -6.64 2.32
N HIS A 179 -7.26 -7.44 2.94
CA HIS A 179 -7.95 -7.01 4.16
C HIS A 179 -6.96 -6.75 5.30
N SER A 180 -7.37 -5.90 6.24
CA SER A 180 -6.68 -5.75 7.53
C SER A 180 -7.30 -6.63 8.60
N TYR A 181 -6.50 -6.92 9.62
CA TYR A 181 -6.82 -7.88 10.67
C TYR A 181 -6.64 -7.25 12.05
N SER A 182 -7.20 -7.86 13.09
CA SER A 182 -6.75 -7.69 14.47
C SER A 182 -6.20 -9.00 15.03
N ASP A 183 -5.50 -8.93 16.15
CA ASP A 183 -5.03 -10.10 16.89
C ASP A 183 -6.13 -10.81 17.70
N ARG A 184 -7.38 -10.30 17.65
CA ARG A 184 -8.52 -10.91 18.33
C ARG A 184 -9.00 -12.15 17.60
N LYS A 185 -9.35 -13.18 18.38
CA LYS A 185 -9.94 -14.44 17.87
C LYS A 185 -11.44 -14.30 17.60
N ILE A 186 -11.82 -13.31 16.80
CA ILE A 186 -13.21 -13.06 16.40
C ILE A 186 -13.38 -13.26 14.90
N ARG A 187 -14.59 -13.61 14.47
CA ARG A 187 -14.98 -13.60 13.05
C ARG A 187 -16.04 -12.51 12.86
N VAL A 188 -15.72 -11.49 12.08
CA VAL A 188 -16.64 -10.39 11.80
C VAL A 188 -17.73 -10.84 10.81
N PHE A 189 -17.37 -11.70 9.84
CA PHE A 189 -18.30 -12.30 8.89
C PHE A 189 -18.26 -13.84 8.94
N PRO A 190 -19.37 -14.53 8.55
CA PRO A 190 -19.43 -16.00 8.56
C PRO A 190 -18.32 -16.70 7.77
N TYR A 191 -17.75 -16.06 6.76
CA TYR A 191 -16.68 -16.59 5.91
C TYR A 191 -15.33 -15.88 6.11
N SER A 192 -15.25 -14.92 7.03
CA SER A 192 -13.99 -14.22 7.29
C SER A 192 -13.07 -15.08 8.16
N SER A 193 -11.77 -14.93 7.95
CA SER A 193 -10.74 -15.44 8.83
C SER A 193 -10.80 -14.76 10.21
N TYR A 194 -10.10 -15.33 11.19
CA TYR A 194 -10.04 -14.73 12.52
C TYR A 194 -9.33 -13.37 12.46
N GLY A 195 -9.91 -12.36 13.10
CA GLY A 195 -9.41 -10.99 13.13
C GLY A 195 -9.65 -10.22 11.83
N GLU A 196 -10.00 -10.87 10.73
CA GLU A 196 -10.24 -10.21 9.45
C GLU A 196 -11.42 -9.23 9.55
N TYR A 197 -11.25 -8.04 8.98
CA TYR A 197 -12.17 -6.91 9.11
C TYR A 197 -12.28 -6.32 10.53
N ASP A 198 -11.40 -6.66 11.48
CA ASP A 198 -11.45 -6.12 12.86
C ASP A 198 -10.40 -5.03 13.14
N ASP A 199 -9.72 -4.52 12.12
CA ASP A 199 -8.92 -3.30 12.25
C ASP A 199 -9.82 -2.06 12.07
N LYS A 200 -10.36 -1.55 13.18
CA LYS A 200 -11.31 -0.42 13.12
C LYS A 200 -10.69 0.88 12.59
N TYR A 201 -9.38 0.95 12.45
CA TYR A 201 -8.63 2.13 12.04
C TYR A 201 -8.23 2.10 10.56
N ASP A 202 -8.61 1.08 9.81
CA ASP A 202 -8.18 0.91 8.43
C ASP A 202 -9.35 0.67 7.47
N LEU A 203 -9.28 1.29 6.29
CA LEU A 203 -10.28 1.10 5.24
C LEU A 203 -10.39 -0.36 4.80
N MET A 204 -9.31 -1.14 4.87
CA MET A 204 -9.36 -2.56 4.46
C MET A 204 -10.09 -3.45 5.48
N SER A 205 -10.73 -2.83 6.47
CA SER A 205 -11.71 -3.40 7.39
C SER A 205 -13.08 -2.71 7.31
N THR A 206 -13.43 -2.05 6.18
CA THR A 206 -14.67 -1.24 5.97
C THR A 206 -15.91 -1.83 6.63
N ALA A 207 -16.05 -3.14 6.62
CA ALA A 207 -17.20 -3.83 7.15
C ALA A 207 -17.41 -3.69 8.69
N ASN A 208 -16.39 -3.26 9.45
CA ASN A 208 -16.47 -2.94 10.89
C ASN A 208 -15.62 -1.69 11.26
N ALA A 209 -15.18 -0.91 10.27
CA ALA A 209 -14.28 0.22 10.48
C ALA A 209 -14.98 1.46 11.05
N HIS A 210 -14.19 2.37 11.64
CA HIS A 210 -14.64 3.67 12.15
C HIS A 210 -14.95 4.64 11.00
N MET A 211 -16.09 4.44 10.35
CA MET A 211 -16.60 5.30 9.28
C MET A 211 -17.32 6.52 9.83
N ARG A 212 -17.30 7.62 9.06
CA ARG A 212 -18.12 8.82 9.31
C ARG A 212 -19.29 8.90 8.35
N LEU A 213 -20.29 9.71 8.70
CA LEU A 213 -21.29 10.15 7.74
C LEU A 213 -20.65 11.10 6.71
N SER A 214 -21.09 10.97 5.47
CA SER A 214 -20.67 11.78 4.32
C SER A 214 -21.86 12.05 3.41
N THR A 215 -21.69 12.96 2.45
CA THR A 215 -22.67 13.29 1.42
C THR A 215 -23.12 12.05 0.61
N TYR A 216 -22.24 11.06 0.47
CA TYR A 216 -22.47 9.86 -0.34
C TYR A 216 -22.54 8.57 0.50
N GLY A 217 -23.07 8.67 1.72
CA GLY A 217 -23.22 7.53 2.65
C GLY A 217 -22.10 7.49 3.68
N LEU A 218 -21.61 6.29 4.04
CA LEU A 218 -20.48 6.16 4.95
C LEU A 218 -19.14 6.37 4.21
N GLY A 219 -18.24 7.12 4.82
CA GLY A 219 -16.91 7.42 4.30
C GLY A 219 -15.81 7.19 5.34
N GLY A 220 -14.59 6.98 4.88
CA GLY A 220 -13.44 6.68 5.74
C GLY A 220 -13.43 5.24 6.30
N PRO A 221 -12.57 4.93 7.28
CA PRO A 221 -11.41 5.71 7.69
C PRO A 221 -10.35 5.83 6.58
N GLY A 222 -9.24 6.50 6.86
CA GLY A 222 -8.05 6.41 6.02
C GLY A 222 -7.44 5.00 6.02
N LEU A 223 -6.38 4.82 5.24
CA LEU A 223 -5.53 3.63 5.30
C LEU A 223 -4.62 3.66 6.53
N ASN A 224 -4.32 2.49 7.09
CA ASN A 224 -3.26 2.35 8.08
C ASN A 224 -1.89 2.60 7.46
N GLY A 225 -0.96 3.00 8.32
CA GLY A 225 0.42 3.35 8.02
C GLY A 225 1.17 2.26 7.25
N PRO A 226 1.02 0.97 7.56
CA PRO A 226 1.62 -0.06 6.73
C PRO A 226 1.10 -0.11 5.29
N HIS A 227 -0.19 0.09 5.05
CA HIS A 227 -0.75 0.20 3.70
C HIS A 227 -0.29 1.49 3.00
N LEU A 228 -0.17 2.60 3.73
CA LEU A 228 0.38 3.85 3.19
C LEU A 228 1.87 3.74 2.83
N ASP A 229 2.68 3.11 3.69
CA ASP A 229 4.08 2.78 3.42
C ASP A 229 4.18 1.91 2.18
N TYR A 230 3.33 0.88 2.07
CA TYR A 230 3.24 0.03 0.89
C TYR A 230 2.97 0.79 -0.41
N LEU A 231 2.00 1.71 -0.40
CA LEU A 231 1.67 2.49 -1.59
C LEU A 231 2.69 3.58 -1.91
N GLY A 232 3.69 3.80 -1.03
CA GLY A 232 4.62 4.93 -1.13
C GLY A 232 3.90 6.26 -0.95
N TRP A 233 2.80 6.25 -0.21
CA TRP A 233 1.99 7.43 0.12
C TRP A 233 2.42 8.07 1.45
N LEU A 234 3.46 7.54 2.07
CA LEU A 234 4.21 8.20 3.13
C LEU A 234 5.46 8.84 2.55
N PRO A 235 5.87 10.02 3.05
CA PRO A 235 7.16 10.58 2.71
C PRO A 235 8.26 9.79 3.43
N GLN A 236 9.19 9.22 2.66
CA GLN A 236 10.23 8.31 3.12
C GLN A 236 11.13 8.91 4.22
N ASN A 237 11.33 10.23 4.20
CA ASN A 237 12.11 10.96 5.21
C ASN A 237 11.37 11.16 6.55
N ARG A 238 10.10 10.72 6.65
CA ARG A 238 9.29 10.75 7.89
C ARG A 238 8.85 9.35 8.34
N ILE A 239 9.55 8.32 7.87
CA ILE A 239 9.47 6.96 8.38
C ILE A 239 10.77 6.64 9.12
N VAL A 240 10.67 6.12 10.33
CA VAL A 240 11.85 5.72 11.12
C VAL A 240 11.86 4.22 11.35
N TYR A 241 13.01 3.59 11.08
CA TYR A 241 13.29 2.22 11.47
C TYR A 241 14.07 2.21 12.78
N PHE A 242 13.39 1.87 13.87
CA PHE A 242 13.91 2.02 15.23
C PHE A 242 15.09 1.07 15.47
N GLY A 243 16.18 1.60 16.05
CA GLY A 243 17.42 0.87 16.30
C GLY A 243 18.49 0.99 15.22
N ARG A 244 18.13 1.44 14.01
CA ARG A 244 19.08 1.59 12.87
C ARG A 244 20.25 2.52 13.18
N ASP A 245 20.01 3.57 13.97
CA ASP A 245 21.00 4.56 14.38
C ASP A 245 21.80 4.14 15.63
N GLY A 246 21.67 2.88 16.05
CA GLY A 246 22.30 2.33 17.26
C GLY A 246 21.61 2.71 18.56
N ARG A 247 20.57 3.57 18.54
CA ARG A 247 19.84 3.95 19.75
C ARG A 247 18.72 2.96 20.04
N THR A 248 18.70 2.45 21.27
CA THR A 248 17.71 1.47 21.72
C THR A 248 16.63 2.06 22.63
N ASN A 249 16.76 3.34 23.02
CA ASN A 249 15.82 4.04 23.89
C ASN A 249 15.85 5.54 23.62
N TYR A 250 14.75 6.09 23.09
CA TYR A 250 14.60 7.53 22.94
C TYR A 250 13.13 7.94 22.79
N THR A 251 12.89 9.25 22.89
CA THR A 251 11.58 9.86 22.64
C THR A 251 11.53 10.44 21.24
N LEU A 252 10.42 10.22 20.53
CA LEU A 252 10.15 10.79 19.23
C LEU A 252 8.74 11.40 19.20
N ARG A 253 8.53 12.36 18.30
CA ARG A 253 7.22 12.97 18.06
C ARG A 253 6.59 12.36 16.81
N LEU A 254 5.45 11.71 16.99
CA LEU A 254 4.57 11.28 15.90
C LEU A 254 3.61 12.41 15.53
N SER A 255 3.39 12.61 14.24
CA SER A 255 2.29 13.41 13.69
C SER A 255 1.17 12.50 13.23
N SER A 256 -0.06 13.02 13.22
CA SER A 256 -1.20 12.22 12.85
C SER A 256 -1.22 11.90 11.35
N LEU A 257 -1.55 10.65 10.99
CA LEU A 257 -1.82 10.25 9.60
C LEU A 257 -3.15 10.81 9.07
N SER A 258 -4.03 11.26 9.97
CA SER A 258 -5.37 11.77 9.64
C SER A 258 -5.36 13.20 9.10
N VAL A 259 -4.20 13.87 9.09
CA VAL A 259 -4.03 15.26 8.64
C VAL A 259 -3.03 15.33 7.49
N PRO A 260 -3.16 16.31 6.57
CA PRO A 260 -2.20 16.48 5.49
C PRO A 260 -0.76 16.61 6.00
N HIS A 261 0.15 15.83 5.42
CA HIS A 261 1.54 15.71 5.83
C HIS A 261 2.26 17.06 5.83
N ARG A 262 1.96 17.94 4.87
CA ARG A 262 2.53 19.30 4.79
C ARG A 262 2.20 20.21 5.97
N LEU A 263 1.17 19.88 6.75
CA LEU A 263 0.76 20.66 7.94
C LEU A 263 1.46 20.18 9.22
N THR A 264 2.33 19.16 9.12
CA THR A 264 2.99 18.54 10.27
C THR A 264 4.46 18.27 9.98
N ILE A 265 5.27 18.13 11.04
CA ILE A 265 6.73 17.99 10.92
C ILE A 265 7.32 16.76 11.65
N GLY A 266 6.53 16.04 12.45
CA GLY A 266 6.99 14.86 13.20
C GLY A 266 7.09 13.61 12.34
N TRP A 267 7.54 12.49 12.91
CA TRP A 267 7.50 11.19 12.24
C TRP A 267 6.04 10.79 11.93
N LEU A 268 5.78 10.10 10.83
CA LEU A 268 4.44 9.60 10.48
C LEU A 268 4.27 8.13 10.82
N LEU A 269 5.37 7.38 10.74
CA LEU A 269 5.38 5.95 11.00
C LEU A 269 6.69 5.57 11.69
N VAL A 270 6.60 4.82 12.78
CA VAL A 270 7.74 4.14 13.39
C VAL A 270 7.62 2.67 13.08
N MET A 271 8.70 2.07 12.59
CA MET A 271 8.84 0.63 12.38
C MET A 271 9.81 0.07 13.41
N ILE A 272 9.38 -0.89 14.22
CA ILE A 272 10.21 -1.57 15.21
C ILE A 272 10.34 -3.05 14.84
N PRO A 273 11.54 -3.55 14.51
CA PRO A 273 11.72 -4.97 14.21
C PRO A 273 11.43 -5.86 15.41
N TYR A 274 10.82 -7.01 15.15
CA TYR A 274 10.63 -8.06 16.15
C TYR A 274 11.16 -9.43 15.72
N ASP A 275 11.52 -9.58 14.44
CA ASP A 275 12.06 -10.81 13.89
C ASP A 275 13.51 -10.59 13.42
N ARG A 276 14.45 -11.30 14.04
CA ARG A 276 15.87 -11.22 13.70
C ARG A 276 16.21 -11.88 12.35
N ASP A 277 15.31 -12.71 11.83
CA ASP A 277 15.52 -13.46 10.59
C ASP A 277 14.78 -12.82 9.41
N ASP A 278 13.77 -11.99 9.66
CA ASP A 278 13.10 -11.17 8.65
C ASP A 278 12.81 -9.75 9.16
N PRO A 279 13.71 -8.77 8.93
CA PRO A 279 13.49 -7.35 9.29
C PRO A 279 12.29 -6.69 8.61
N GLY A 280 11.63 -7.34 7.64
CA GLY A 280 10.33 -6.89 7.13
C GLY A 280 9.19 -7.13 8.14
N ASN A 281 9.37 -8.04 9.09
CA ASN A 281 8.46 -8.28 10.20
C ASN A 281 8.71 -7.26 11.31
N VAL A 282 7.81 -6.28 11.38
CA VAL A 282 7.90 -5.14 12.29
C VAL A 282 6.59 -4.90 13.02
N TYR A 283 6.65 -4.26 14.18
CA TYR A 283 5.54 -3.50 14.70
C TYR A 283 5.62 -2.09 14.14
N THR A 284 4.53 -1.62 13.56
CA THR A 284 4.37 -0.22 13.16
C THR A 284 3.59 0.53 14.21
N ILE A 285 3.94 1.79 14.41
CA ILE A 285 3.28 2.69 15.36
C ILE A 285 2.92 3.96 14.62
N GLU A 286 1.64 4.32 14.72
CA GLU A 286 1.07 5.50 14.07
C GLU A 286 0.17 6.27 15.03
N TYR A 287 -0.07 7.53 14.72
CA TYR A 287 -1.00 8.37 15.47
C TYR A 287 -2.21 8.74 14.61
N ARG A 288 -3.42 8.48 15.11
CA ARG A 288 -4.69 8.74 14.40
C ARG A 288 -5.51 9.75 15.18
N THR A 289 -6.15 10.68 14.49
CA THR A 289 -7.01 11.72 15.10
C THR A 289 -8.34 11.81 14.37
N PRO A 290 -9.42 12.27 15.02
CA PRO A 290 -10.76 12.31 14.42
C PRO A 290 -10.91 13.47 13.42
N VAL A 291 -10.13 13.45 12.33
CA VAL A 291 -10.06 14.50 11.32
C VAL A 291 -10.15 13.89 9.92
N GLY A 292 -10.81 14.60 9.00
CA GLY A 292 -10.88 14.21 7.60
C GLY A 292 -11.55 12.85 7.42
N ASN A 293 -10.87 11.93 6.74
CA ASN A 293 -11.36 10.56 6.55
C ASN A 293 -11.52 9.81 7.87
N ASP A 294 -10.78 10.17 8.90
CA ASP A 294 -10.80 9.51 10.21
C ASP A 294 -11.78 10.12 11.20
N ALA A 295 -12.68 11.02 10.78
CA ALA A 295 -13.61 11.68 11.71
C ALA A 295 -14.60 10.71 12.42
N GLY A 296 -14.69 9.46 11.97
CA GLY A 296 -15.44 8.39 12.66
C GLY A 296 -14.73 7.82 13.89
N ILE A 297 -13.43 8.10 14.08
CA ILE A 297 -12.67 7.71 15.26
C ILE A 297 -13.14 8.54 16.47
N ARG A 298 -13.10 7.95 17.67
CA ARG A 298 -13.62 8.60 18.89
C ARG A 298 -12.70 9.69 19.45
N GLN A 299 -11.39 9.47 19.38
CA GLN A 299 -10.38 10.34 19.98
C GLN A 299 -9.01 10.13 19.34
N GLY A 300 -8.10 11.06 19.59
CA GLY A 300 -6.71 10.90 19.17
C GLY A 300 -6.03 9.74 19.90
N ALA A 301 -5.49 8.78 19.17
CA ALA A 301 -4.88 7.58 19.73
C ALA A 301 -3.64 7.15 18.94
N VAL A 302 -2.66 6.61 19.66
CA VAL A 302 -1.58 5.84 19.05
C VAL A 302 -2.08 4.41 18.88
N VAL A 303 -1.94 3.85 17.69
CA VAL A 303 -2.28 2.44 17.40
C VAL A 303 -1.05 1.70 16.90
N ILE A 304 -1.03 0.39 17.13
CA ILE A 304 0.09 -0.49 16.79
C ILE A 304 -0.41 -1.56 15.85
N HIS A 305 0.26 -1.73 14.71
CA HIS A 305 0.00 -2.84 13.80
C HIS A 305 1.23 -3.74 13.72
N ARG A 306 1.02 -5.04 13.82
CA ARG A 306 2.04 -6.03 13.47
C ARG A 306 1.99 -6.27 11.97
N VAL A 307 3.09 -5.97 11.32
CA VAL A 307 3.39 -6.38 9.96
C VAL A 307 3.91 -7.80 10.02
N GLN A 308 3.17 -8.73 9.42
CA GLN A 308 3.65 -10.10 9.28
C GLN A 308 3.71 -10.49 7.81
N ARG A 309 4.90 -10.95 7.40
CA ARG A 309 5.13 -11.54 6.10
C ARG A 309 5.09 -13.07 6.22
N ILE A 310 4.19 -13.70 5.49
CA ILE A 310 4.09 -15.16 5.39
C ILE A 310 4.21 -15.52 3.91
N GLY A 311 5.38 -16.04 3.52
CA GLY A 311 5.68 -16.34 2.13
C GLY A 311 5.63 -15.08 1.26
N LEU A 312 4.64 -15.01 0.37
CA LEU A 312 4.36 -13.89 -0.51
C LEU A 312 3.11 -13.08 -0.09
N SER A 313 2.63 -13.26 1.15
CA SER A 313 1.49 -12.50 1.68
C SER A 313 1.90 -11.57 2.81
N TYR A 314 1.28 -10.39 2.82
CA TYR A 314 1.48 -9.33 3.81
C TYR A 314 0.19 -9.19 4.60
N TYR A 315 0.32 -9.14 5.92
CA TYR A 315 -0.82 -8.92 6.81
C TYR A 315 -0.52 -7.74 7.73
N SER A 316 -1.39 -6.73 7.68
CA SER A 316 -1.46 -5.70 8.70
C SER A 316 -2.42 -6.18 9.79
N THR A 317 -1.91 -6.40 11.00
CA THR A 317 -2.71 -6.86 12.13
C THR A 317 -2.69 -5.82 13.25
N LEU A 318 -3.81 -5.16 13.50
CA LEU A 318 -4.01 -4.29 14.66
C LEU A 318 -3.78 -5.09 15.95
N ILE A 319 -2.91 -4.58 16.81
CA ILE A 319 -2.51 -5.21 18.06
C ILE A 319 -3.29 -4.61 19.21
N THR A 320 -3.87 -5.49 20.01
CA THR A 320 -4.56 -5.11 21.24
C THR A 320 -3.60 -5.13 22.43
N HIS A 321 -3.94 -4.38 23.47
CA HIS A 321 -3.23 -4.38 24.74
C HIS A 321 -4.20 -4.65 25.89
N GLU A 322 -3.66 -4.73 27.13
CA GLU A 322 -4.44 -5.07 28.33
C GLU A 322 -5.35 -6.30 28.13
N LYS A 323 -4.73 -7.43 27.76
CA LYS A 323 -5.41 -8.73 27.52
C LYS A 323 -6.47 -8.72 26.40
N GLY A 324 -6.36 -7.82 25.44
CA GLY A 324 -7.23 -7.81 24.27
C GLY A 324 -8.38 -6.80 24.33
N GLU A 325 -8.40 -5.96 25.36
CA GLU A 325 -9.50 -5.03 25.62
C GLU A 325 -9.41 -3.76 24.75
N TYR A 326 -8.21 -3.22 24.60
CA TYR A 326 -8.01 -1.91 23.98
C TYR A 326 -7.11 -1.97 22.75
N ASN A 327 -7.46 -1.15 21.75
CA ASN A 327 -6.65 -0.94 20.55
C ASN A 327 -5.79 0.32 20.69
N GLU A 328 -6.26 1.28 21.48
CA GLU A 328 -5.73 2.63 21.57
C GLU A 328 -4.74 2.80 22.72
N LEU A 329 -3.58 3.37 22.41
CA LEU A 329 -2.71 3.96 23.42
C LEU A 329 -2.99 5.46 23.51
N THR A 330 -3.28 5.93 24.73
CA THR A 330 -3.56 7.32 25.05
C THR A 330 -2.49 7.87 26.00
N ALA A 331 -2.51 9.17 26.29
CA ALA A 331 -1.49 9.76 27.15
C ALA A 331 -1.37 9.03 28.50
N GLY A 332 -0.17 8.55 28.81
CA GLY A 332 0.14 7.78 30.01
C GLY A 332 0.08 6.26 29.85
N THR A 333 -0.47 5.73 28.75
CA THR A 333 -0.54 4.28 28.52
C THR A 333 0.77 3.73 27.97
N GLU A 334 0.97 2.44 28.19
CA GLU A 334 2.15 1.67 27.79
C GLU A 334 1.72 0.37 27.12
N TRP A 335 2.42 0.02 26.04
CA TRP A 335 2.40 -1.32 25.46
C TRP A 335 3.78 -1.96 25.64
N LEU A 336 3.80 -3.20 26.13
CA LEU A 336 4.99 -4.00 26.34
C LEU A 336 4.81 -5.36 25.67
N GLN A 337 5.73 -5.70 24.78
CA GLN A 337 5.76 -6.97 24.07
C GLN A 337 7.07 -7.69 24.35
N PHE A 338 6.97 -8.89 24.92
CA PHE A 338 8.10 -9.80 25.05
C PHE A 338 8.32 -10.54 23.71
N LEU A 339 9.57 -10.61 23.28
CA LEU A 339 9.97 -11.23 22.01
C LEU A 339 10.61 -12.60 22.22
N ASN A 340 11.61 -12.66 23.11
CA ASN A 340 12.34 -13.89 23.37
C ASN A 340 13.19 -13.81 24.64
N ILE A 341 13.81 -14.94 25.01
CA ILE A 341 14.80 -15.04 26.07
C ILE A 341 16.14 -15.39 25.40
N ASN A 342 17.17 -14.63 25.73
CA ASN A 342 18.53 -14.88 25.27
C ASN A 342 19.17 -16.05 26.03
N ILE A 343 20.22 -16.64 25.47
CA ILE A 343 21.00 -17.70 26.13
C ILE A 343 21.62 -17.26 27.49
N ASP A 344 21.81 -15.96 27.71
CA ASP A 344 22.28 -15.38 28.97
C ASP A 344 21.17 -15.12 30.00
N GLY A 345 19.92 -15.49 29.67
CA GLY A 345 18.74 -15.26 30.50
C GLY A 345 18.12 -13.86 30.35
N GLY A 346 18.69 -12.98 29.53
CA GLY A 346 18.13 -11.66 29.26
C GLY A 346 16.85 -11.70 28.41
N PHE A 347 15.86 -10.88 28.76
CA PHE A 347 14.63 -10.76 27.96
C PHE A 347 14.80 -9.76 26.81
N GLN A 348 14.41 -10.16 25.61
CA GLN A 348 14.16 -9.25 24.49
C GLN A 348 12.72 -8.75 24.55
N TYR A 349 12.54 -7.44 24.54
CA TYR A 349 11.22 -6.81 24.56
C TYR A 349 11.19 -5.51 23.77
N ILE A 350 9.98 -5.08 23.42
CA ILE A 350 9.66 -3.76 22.89
C ILE A 350 8.71 -3.09 23.87
N ARG A 351 8.99 -1.84 24.23
CA ARG A 351 8.11 -0.99 25.04
C ARG A 351 7.82 0.30 24.29
N VAL A 352 6.55 0.65 24.23
CA VAL A 352 6.04 1.89 23.64
C VAL A 352 5.18 2.58 24.69
N LYS A 353 5.58 3.78 25.11
CA LYS A 353 4.82 4.60 26.06
C LYS A 353 4.45 5.92 25.44
N VAL A 354 3.17 6.29 25.53
CA VAL A 354 2.70 7.61 25.08
C VAL A 354 2.90 8.60 26.22
N GLU A 355 3.93 9.44 26.14
CA GLU A 355 4.26 10.40 27.19
C GLU A 355 3.28 11.59 27.19
N ARG A 356 2.92 12.07 26.00
CA ARG A 356 2.04 13.24 25.85
C ARG A 356 1.31 13.21 24.52
N VAL A 357 0.08 13.74 24.51
CA VAL A 357 -0.68 14.03 23.30
C VAL A 357 -0.88 15.54 23.19
N HIS A 358 -0.66 16.08 21.99
CA HIS A 358 -0.79 17.50 21.66
C HIS A 358 -1.93 17.67 20.67
N GLY A 359 -3.16 17.81 21.18
CA GLY A 359 -4.36 17.85 20.34
C GLY A 359 -4.35 18.98 19.29
N LYS A 360 -3.84 20.18 19.65
CA LYS A 360 -3.78 21.33 18.74
C LYS A 360 -2.86 21.14 17.54
N SER A 361 -1.77 20.39 17.72
CA SER A 361 -0.79 20.14 16.66
C SER A 361 -0.94 18.75 16.03
N HIS A 362 -2.00 18.02 16.38
CA HIS A 362 -2.26 16.65 15.91
C HIS A 362 -1.02 15.75 16.04
N SER A 363 -0.36 15.78 17.18
CA SER A 363 0.89 15.04 17.42
C SER A 363 0.95 14.38 18.78
N ALA A 364 1.75 13.33 18.93
CA ALA A 364 2.00 12.64 20.19
C ALA A 364 3.51 12.45 20.41
N ASP A 365 3.97 12.58 21.65
CA ASP A 365 5.35 12.25 22.05
C ASP A 365 5.36 10.83 22.62
N LEU A 366 6.18 9.97 22.02
CA LEU A 366 6.29 8.56 22.37
C LEU A 366 7.70 8.26 22.85
N LYS A 367 7.81 7.64 24.02
CA LYS A 367 9.06 7.02 24.47
C LYS A 367 9.06 5.56 24.06
N ILE A 368 10.05 5.19 23.28
CA ILE A 368 10.22 3.83 22.78
C ILE A 368 11.53 3.27 23.31
N SER A 369 11.49 2.04 23.80
CA SER A 369 12.70 1.31 24.21
C SER A 369 12.62 -0.15 23.77
N THR A 370 13.70 -0.69 23.22
CA THR A 370 13.80 -2.09 22.81
C THR A 370 15.09 -2.72 23.32
N THR A 371 15.03 -3.99 23.70
CA THR A 371 16.22 -4.82 23.94
C THR A 371 16.43 -5.85 22.83
N PHE A 372 15.75 -5.67 21.70
CA PHE A 372 15.90 -6.51 20.52
C PHE A 372 17.35 -6.48 20.02
N ARG A 373 17.97 -7.67 20.00
CA ARG A 373 19.35 -7.89 19.59
C ARG A 373 19.37 -9.06 18.60
N PRO A 374 19.38 -8.79 17.28
CA PRO A 374 19.21 -9.84 16.28
C PRO A 374 20.37 -10.85 16.26
N GLU A 375 21.57 -10.43 16.65
CA GLU A 375 22.80 -11.23 16.68
C GLU A 375 22.84 -12.27 17.81
N MET A 376 22.06 -12.05 18.88
CA MET A 376 22.09 -12.89 20.07
C MET A 376 21.39 -14.24 19.86
N CYS A 377 21.97 -15.31 20.41
CA CYS A 377 21.34 -16.62 20.47
C CYS A 377 20.19 -16.64 21.48
N ARG A 378 19.12 -17.36 21.12
CA ARG A 378 17.98 -17.63 22.00
C ARG A 378 18.29 -18.75 22.99
N ASP A 379 17.50 -18.86 24.05
CA ASP A 379 17.63 -19.86 25.12
C ASP A 379 17.61 -21.34 24.64
N ALA A 380 16.83 -21.61 23.59
CA ALA A 380 16.74 -22.92 22.94
C ALA A 380 17.96 -23.24 22.05
N GLU A 381 18.80 -22.25 21.76
CA GLU A 381 19.96 -22.37 20.88
C GLU A 381 21.26 -22.57 21.67
N VAL A 382 22.31 -22.99 20.95
CA VAL A 382 23.68 -23.07 21.43
C VAL A 382 24.59 -22.28 20.49
N LYS A 383 25.61 -21.65 21.06
CA LYS A 383 26.71 -21.04 20.29
C LYS A 383 27.66 -22.15 19.86
N MET A 384 27.78 -22.36 18.55
CA MET A 384 28.68 -23.33 17.96
C MET A 384 29.81 -22.64 17.21
N PRO A 385 31.08 -23.06 17.39
CA PRO A 385 32.18 -22.52 16.61
C PRO A 385 32.04 -22.91 15.13
N VAL A 386 32.41 -22.00 14.23
CA VAL A 386 32.55 -22.29 12.81
C VAL A 386 33.98 -22.74 12.58
N HIS A 387 34.17 -24.03 12.28
CA HIS A 387 35.48 -24.57 11.94
C HIS A 387 35.78 -24.34 10.45
N GLU A 388 37.05 -24.04 10.15
CA GLU A 388 37.51 -23.96 8.76
C GLU A 388 37.27 -25.30 8.06
N SER A 389 36.45 -25.26 7.01
CA SER A 389 36.08 -26.41 6.20
C SER A 389 36.04 -25.97 4.73
N PRO A 390 36.60 -26.76 3.80
CA PRO A 390 36.49 -26.45 2.36
C PRO A 390 35.05 -26.38 1.85
N LEU A 391 34.09 -26.91 2.63
CA LEU A 391 32.68 -26.97 2.28
C LEU A 391 31.87 -25.78 2.85
N LEU A 392 32.46 -24.93 3.69
CA LEU A 392 31.77 -23.83 4.38
C LEU A 392 32.48 -22.49 4.12
N ILE A 393 31.71 -21.47 3.76
CA ILE A 393 32.15 -20.09 3.63
C ILE A 393 31.80 -19.38 4.94
N ALA A 394 32.81 -19.08 5.76
CA ALA A 394 32.60 -18.54 7.10
C ALA A 394 32.06 -17.10 7.14
N HIS A 395 32.20 -16.30 6.07
CA HIS A 395 31.84 -14.88 6.06
C HIS A 395 32.43 -14.06 7.24
N GLY A 396 33.58 -14.48 7.78
CA GLY A 396 34.19 -13.88 8.98
C GLY A 396 33.47 -14.23 10.29
N MET A 397 32.50 -15.14 10.28
CA MET A 397 31.77 -15.60 11.47
C MET A 397 32.60 -16.62 12.25
N ASN A 398 32.82 -16.33 13.54
CA ASN A 398 33.51 -17.25 14.45
C ASN A 398 32.54 -18.23 15.12
N THR A 399 31.29 -17.82 15.32
CA THR A 399 30.27 -18.61 16.00
C THR A 399 28.92 -18.41 15.35
N VAL A 400 28.06 -19.44 15.39
CA VAL A 400 26.68 -19.39 14.93
C VAL A 400 25.71 -19.85 16.02
N CYS A 401 24.49 -19.31 16.02
CA CYS A 401 23.41 -19.79 16.85
C CYS A 401 22.63 -20.90 16.12
N ILE A 402 22.63 -22.11 16.67
CA ILE A 402 21.85 -23.24 16.15
C ILE A 402 21.06 -23.94 17.25
N GLU A 403 20.01 -24.68 16.86
CA GLU A 403 19.31 -25.57 17.78
C GLU A 403 20.26 -26.67 18.31
N ARG A 404 19.99 -27.15 19.52
CA ARG A 404 20.79 -28.21 20.16
C ARG A 404 20.81 -29.47 19.29
N ASN A 405 21.93 -30.20 19.34
CA ASN A 405 22.14 -31.49 18.67
C ASN A 405 22.10 -31.45 17.12
N ARG A 406 22.34 -30.28 16.51
CA ARG A 406 22.54 -30.16 15.06
C ARG A 406 24.00 -29.80 14.73
N THR A 407 24.42 -30.11 13.51
CA THR A 407 25.71 -29.66 12.96
C THR A 407 25.53 -28.32 12.25
N VAL A 408 26.59 -27.52 12.20
CA VAL A 408 26.60 -26.23 11.50
C VAL A 408 26.49 -26.47 9.99
N THR A 409 25.57 -25.77 9.34
CA THR A 409 25.40 -25.74 7.89
C THR A 409 25.75 -24.37 7.32
N GLN A 410 25.96 -24.28 6.00
CA GLN A 410 26.19 -22.99 5.32
C GLN A 410 25.05 -22.00 5.61
N ARG A 411 23.80 -22.50 5.60
CA ARG A 411 22.62 -21.68 5.89
C ARG A 411 22.66 -21.06 7.28
N ASP A 412 23.23 -21.75 8.27
CA ASP A 412 23.34 -21.22 9.63
C ASP A 412 24.38 -20.08 9.70
N ILE A 413 25.48 -20.21 8.95
CA ILE A 413 26.50 -19.15 8.82
C ILE A 413 25.93 -17.94 8.11
N ASP A 414 25.29 -18.14 6.95
CA ASP A 414 24.68 -17.05 6.17
C ASP A 414 23.64 -16.31 7.02
N ARG A 415 22.82 -17.05 7.78
CA ARG A 415 21.83 -16.47 8.68
C ARG A 415 22.46 -15.69 9.83
N GLN A 416 23.53 -16.19 10.43
CA GLN A 416 24.23 -15.43 11.48
C GLN A 416 24.85 -14.15 10.91
N TYR A 417 25.49 -14.23 9.74
CA TYR A 417 26.00 -13.04 9.04
C TYR A 417 24.88 -12.01 8.79
N LEU A 418 23.71 -12.44 8.33
CA LEU A 418 22.56 -11.56 8.16
C LEU A 418 22.06 -10.91 9.47
N ARG A 419 22.19 -11.60 10.60
CA ARG A 419 21.82 -11.10 11.93
C ARG A 419 22.84 -10.08 12.46
N ASP A 420 24.13 -10.36 12.31
CA ASP A 420 25.21 -9.49 12.77
C ASP A 420 25.20 -8.15 12.01
N PHE A 421 24.85 -8.18 10.73
CA PHE A 421 24.76 -7.00 9.86
C PHE A 421 23.31 -6.54 9.58
N PHE A 422 22.38 -6.89 10.48
CA PHE A 422 20.92 -6.68 10.30
C PHE A 422 20.55 -5.24 9.95
N PHE A 423 21.09 -4.26 10.68
CA PHE A 423 20.82 -2.83 10.44
C PHE A 423 21.72 -2.23 9.34
N GLU A 424 22.92 -2.79 9.13
CA GLU A 424 23.92 -2.24 8.20
C GLU A 424 23.61 -2.54 6.74
N MET A 425 23.18 -3.77 6.44
CA MET A 425 22.92 -4.19 5.06
C MET A 425 21.64 -3.59 4.46
N ARG A 426 20.78 -3.01 5.28
CA ARG A 426 19.50 -2.44 4.84
C ARG A 426 19.54 -0.93 4.95
N LYS A 427 19.68 -0.27 3.80
CA LYS A 427 19.66 1.20 3.73
C LYS A 427 18.25 1.77 3.63
N THR A 428 17.33 0.97 3.12
CA THR A 428 15.91 1.28 2.91
C THR A 428 15.07 0.29 3.69
N PHE A 429 13.89 0.71 4.16
CA PHE A 429 13.02 -0.09 5.01
C PHE A 429 11.56 0.12 4.61
N GLY A 430 10.68 -0.74 5.09
CA GLY A 430 9.28 -0.70 4.70
C GLY A 430 8.99 -1.63 3.54
N GLN A 431 7.73 -1.61 3.12
CA GLN A 431 7.28 -2.43 2.00
C GLN A 431 7.93 -1.99 0.68
N ASN A 432 8.30 -0.71 0.57
CA ASN A 432 9.06 -0.15 -0.54
C ASN A 432 10.59 -0.31 -0.39
N GLU A 433 11.08 -1.23 0.45
CA GLU A 433 12.52 -1.45 0.56
C GLU A 433 13.16 -1.91 -0.77
N CYS A 434 14.35 -1.41 -1.04
CA CYS A 434 15.16 -1.80 -2.17
C CYS A 434 15.84 -3.15 -1.95
N LYS A 435 16.19 -3.83 -3.05
CA LYS A 435 17.07 -5.01 -3.01
C LYS A 435 18.43 -4.63 -2.45
N ASN A 436 19.14 -5.61 -1.89
CA ASN A 436 20.46 -5.42 -1.29
C ASN A 436 21.41 -4.69 -2.26
N GLY A 437 22.12 -3.68 -1.76
CA GLY A 437 23.03 -2.84 -2.55
C GLY A 437 22.38 -1.62 -3.20
N ARG A 438 21.04 -1.56 -3.29
CA ARG A 438 20.29 -0.43 -3.84
C ARG A 438 19.78 0.52 -2.74
N VAL A 439 19.46 1.75 -3.14
CA VAL A 439 18.87 2.78 -2.28
C VAL A 439 17.74 3.50 -3.01
N TRP A 440 16.86 4.18 -2.27
CA TRP A 440 15.87 5.07 -2.88
C TRP A 440 16.58 6.22 -3.60
N ARG A 441 16.13 6.52 -4.81
CA ARG A 441 16.61 7.61 -5.66
C ARG A 441 16.33 8.97 -5.01
N ALA A 442 15.23 9.08 -4.28
CA ALA A 442 14.97 10.17 -3.36
C ALA A 442 14.95 11.57 -4.01
N ILE A 443 14.51 11.69 -5.28
CA ILE A 443 14.42 13.01 -5.92
C ILE A 443 13.40 13.94 -5.26
N ASP A 444 12.43 13.34 -4.57
CA ASP A 444 11.57 14.00 -3.60
C ASP A 444 11.28 13.04 -2.42
N ALA A 445 10.49 13.51 -1.46
CA ALA A 445 10.17 12.72 -0.28
C ALA A 445 9.32 11.45 -0.57
N TYR A 446 8.72 11.32 -1.75
CA TYR A 446 7.86 10.19 -2.13
C TYR A 446 8.49 9.34 -3.25
N ASP A 447 9.77 9.54 -3.58
CA ASP A 447 10.46 8.85 -4.66
C ASP A 447 11.22 7.62 -4.16
N TYR A 448 10.50 6.51 -4.08
CA TYR A 448 11.01 5.20 -3.66
C TYR A 448 11.66 4.39 -4.81
N ILE A 449 11.99 5.00 -5.94
CA ILE A 449 12.62 4.29 -7.06
C ILE A 449 14.02 3.80 -6.65
N CYS A 450 14.31 2.51 -6.84
CA CYS A 450 15.54 1.91 -6.34
C CYS A 450 16.68 1.98 -7.35
N VAL A 451 17.73 2.74 -7.01
CA VAL A 451 18.92 2.99 -7.84
C VAL A 451 20.20 2.57 -7.13
N GLU A 452 21.32 2.58 -7.85
CA GLU A 452 22.64 2.38 -7.25
C GLU A 452 23.01 3.54 -6.30
N PRO A 453 23.80 3.34 -5.23
CA PRO A 453 24.05 4.38 -4.23
C PRO A 453 24.64 5.69 -4.79
N HIS A 454 25.56 5.60 -5.74
CA HIS A 454 26.18 6.78 -6.36
C HIS A 454 25.20 7.59 -7.23
N ARG A 455 24.06 7.01 -7.62
CA ARG A 455 23.07 7.68 -8.45
C ARG A 455 22.30 8.76 -7.69
N VAL A 456 22.17 8.65 -6.37
CA VAL A 456 21.41 9.61 -5.54
C VAL A 456 21.99 11.02 -5.67
N ASP A 457 23.32 11.15 -5.52
CA ASP A 457 24.00 12.44 -5.63
C ASP A 457 23.95 12.96 -7.08
N GLN A 458 24.15 12.08 -8.07
CA GLN A 458 24.10 12.45 -9.49
C GLN A 458 22.75 13.05 -9.91
N VAL A 459 21.63 12.53 -9.42
CA VAL A 459 20.29 13.03 -9.82
C VAL A 459 19.99 14.41 -9.23
N MET A 460 20.60 14.75 -8.10
CA MET A 460 20.48 16.08 -7.49
C MET A 460 21.35 17.10 -8.23
N ASP A 461 22.56 16.70 -8.62
CA ASP A 461 23.51 17.57 -9.32
C ASP A 461 23.15 17.84 -10.78
N THR A 462 22.27 17.02 -11.39
CA THR A 462 21.83 17.17 -12.79
C THR A 462 20.67 18.12 -13.00
N VAL A 463 20.07 18.65 -11.93
CA VAL A 463 18.98 19.63 -12.02
C VAL A 463 19.55 20.96 -12.51
N LEU A 464 19.14 21.39 -13.70
CA LEU A 464 19.60 22.64 -14.31
C LEU A 464 18.82 23.84 -13.79
N SER A 465 17.50 23.69 -13.69
CA SER A 465 16.60 24.70 -13.14
C SER A 465 15.36 24.06 -12.50
N MET A 466 14.67 24.83 -11.65
CA MET A 466 13.36 24.51 -11.11
C MET A 466 12.44 25.69 -11.41
N ASP A 467 11.56 25.56 -12.39
CA ASP A 467 10.64 26.66 -12.72
C ASP A 467 9.50 26.73 -11.71
N GLU A 468 9.44 27.85 -10.99
CA GLU A 468 8.29 28.21 -10.15
C GLU A 468 7.22 28.99 -10.92
N GLU A 469 7.60 29.65 -12.02
CA GLU A 469 6.74 30.49 -12.86
C GLU A 469 6.54 29.81 -14.23
N GLU A 470 5.28 29.68 -14.67
CA GLU A 470 4.91 29.10 -15.96
C GLU A 470 5.62 29.81 -17.13
N ASP A 471 6.63 29.18 -17.74
CA ASP A 471 6.67 28.89 -19.19
C ASP A 471 7.96 28.16 -19.64
N GLY A 472 8.19 26.97 -19.07
CA GLY A 472 9.03 25.93 -19.68
C GLY A 472 10.53 26.06 -19.46
N CYS A 473 11.20 24.92 -19.61
CA CYS A 473 12.64 24.79 -19.39
C CYS A 473 13.47 25.67 -20.33
N GLU A 474 14.61 26.19 -19.84
CA GLU A 474 15.58 26.99 -20.61
C GLU A 474 16.01 26.28 -21.90
N GLU A 475 16.46 27.06 -22.89
CA GLU A 475 16.97 26.57 -24.18
C GLU A 475 18.03 25.47 -23.95
N ASP A 476 17.85 24.30 -24.58
CA ASP A 476 18.61 23.04 -24.42
C ASP A 476 18.28 22.14 -23.21
N SER A 477 17.30 22.50 -22.37
CA SER A 477 16.81 21.64 -21.28
C SER A 477 15.35 21.22 -21.48
N VAL A 478 14.95 20.13 -20.82
CA VAL A 478 13.62 19.54 -20.94
C VAL A 478 13.01 19.22 -19.58
N PRO A 479 11.68 19.21 -19.45
CA PRO A 479 11.04 18.83 -18.20
C PRO A 479 11.43 17.41 -17.82
N ARG A 480 11.93 17.23 -16.59
CA ARG A 480 12.39 15.95 -16.06
C ARG A 480 11.28 14.91 -16.04
N ASN A 481 10.06 15.32 -15.72
CA ASN A 481 8.85 14.50 -15.75
C ASN A 481 9.01 13.15 -15.02
N ALA A 482 9.76 13.13 -13.91
CA ALA A 482 9.98 11.92 -13.14
C ALA A 482 8.68 11.40 -12.50
N PHE A 483 7.74 12.30 -12.22
CA PHE A 483 6.38 12.01 -11.74
C PHE A 483 5.45 13.17 -12.10
N GLN A 484 4.14 12.97 -11.94
CA GLN A 484 3.17 14.04 -12.21
C GLN A 484 3.37 15.22 -11.24
N GLY A 485 3.55 16.42 -11.80
CA GLY A 485 3.81 17.63 -11.03
C GLY A 485 5.29 17.88 -10.72
N ASP A 486 6.21 17.07 -11.28
CA ASP A 486 7.64 17.35 -11.26
C ASP A 486 7.94 18.63 -12.06
N LYS A 487 8.62 19.59 -11.41
CA LYS A 487 8.92 20.91 -11.97
C LYS A 487 10.39 21.10 -12.36
N ALA A 488 11.23 20.08 -12.15
CA ALA A 488 12.65 20.18 -12.46
C ALA A 488 12.91 20.07 -13.97
N CYS A 489 13.91 20.79 -14.46
CA CYS A 489 14.42 20.71 -15.82
C CYS A 489 15.81 20.04 -15.84
N VAL A 490 16.03 19.17 -16.82
CA VAL A 490 17.26 18.36 -16.98
C VAL A 490 17.62 18.23 -18.47
N SER A 491 18.77 17.63 -18.78
CA SER A 491 19.12 17.27 -20.16
C SER A 491 18.22 16.15 -20.72
N GLU A 492 18.17 16.00 -22.05
CA GLU A 492 17.38 14.93 -22.68
C GLU A 492 17.85 13.52 -22.26
N ASP A 493 19.15 13.33 -22.12
CA ASP A 493 19.76 12.07 -21.68
C ASP A 493 19.36 11.72 -20.24
N GLU A 494 19.34 12.71 -19.35
CA GLU A 494 18.94 12.53 -17.95
C GLU A 494 17.44 12.21 -17.83
N ARG A 495 16.58 12.89 -18.62
CA ARG A 495 15.16 12.55 -18.71
C ARG A 495 14.97 11.10 -19.17
N ALA A 496 15.67 10.69 -20.22
CA ALA A 496 15.59 9.31 -20.73
C ALA A 496 16.04 8.28 -19.68
N LEU A 497 17.09 8.58 -18.92
CA LEU A 497 17.58 7.75 -17.83
C LEU A 497 16.55 7.61 -16.70
N ILE A 498 15.96 8.71 -16.24
CA ILE A 498 14.94 8.74 -15.19
C ILE A 498 13.68 7.95 -15.61
N HIS A 499 13.24 8.10 -16.85
CA HIS A 499 12.11 7.34 -17.38
C HIS A 499 12.40 5.84 -17.44
N ARG A 500 13.64 5.46 -17.77
CA ARG A 500 14.07 4.05 -17.71
C ARG A 500 14.10 3.52 -16.28
N GLU A 501 14.63 4.29 -15.33
CA GLU A 501 14.61 3.92 -13.90
C GLU A 501 13.17 3.72 -13.39
N ASN A 502 12.25 4.59 -13.79
CA ASN A 502 10.82 4.45 -13.51
C ASN A 502 10.23 3.15 -14.10
N ALA A 503 10.58 2.82 -15.35
CA ALA A 503 10.15 1.59 -16.02
C ALA A 503 10.70 0.33 -15.36
N GLU A 504 11.92 0.41 -14.85
CA GLU A 504 12.65 -0.70 -14.27
C GLU A 504 12.56 -0.76 -12.74
N SER A 505 11.78 0.13 -12.11
CA SER A 505 11.65 0.19 -10.64
C SER A 505 11.32 -1.17 -10.04
N HIS A 506 10.56 -1.95 -10.81
CA HIS A 506 10.19 -3.32 -10.51
C HIS A 506 11.31 -4.32 -10.31
N ARG A 507 12.43 -4.10 -10.99
CA ARG A 507 13.59 -5.01 -10.90
C ARG A 507 14.36 -4.80 -9.61
N HIS A 508 14.24 -3.62 -9.01
CA HIS A 508 15.11 -3.16 -7.93
C HIS A 508 14.39 -2.96 -6.60
N LEU A 509 13.06 -2.79 -6.62
CA LEU A 509 12.22 -2.94 -5.43
C LEU A 509 12.21 -4.40 -4.99
N ARG A 510 12.42 -4.63 -3.69
CA ARG A 510 12.52 -5.98 -3.14
C ARG A 510 11.18 -6.69 -3.16
N ASN A 511 10.12 -5.95 -2.87
CA ASN A 511 8.76 -6.46 -2.84
C ASN A 511 7.99 -5.91 -4.05
N TYR A 512 8.47 -6.14 -5.28
CA TYR A 512 7.69 -5.74 -6.46
C TYR A 512 6.68 -6.80 -6.91
N ALA A 513 7.12 -8.05 -7.08
CA ALA A 513 6.33 -9.12 -7.71
C ALA A 513 5.11 -9.53 -6.87
N PHE A 514 5.31 -9.57 -5.55
CA PHE A 514 4.33 -9.78 -4.50
C PHE A 514 3.09 -8.87 -4.61
N PHE A 515 3.30 -7.69 -5.20
CA PHE A 515 2.49 -6.51 -5.01
C PHE A 515 2.00 -5.90 -6.33
N ASN A 516 2.15 -6.63 -7.44
CA ASN A 516 1.61 -6.26 -8.75
C ASN A 516 0.51 -7.18 -9.24
N GLY A 517 0.12 -8.15 -8.43
CA GLY A 517 -0.75 -9.20 -8.91
C GLY A 517 -0.17 -9.92 -10.14
N ALA A 518 1.16 -10.09 -10.21
CA ALA A 518 1.75 -11.06 -11.13
C ALA A 518 1.53 -12.50 -10.63
N ASP A 519 1.30 -12.67 -9.33
CA ASP A 519 0.89 -13.95 -8.75
C ASP A 519 -0.60 -14.20 -8.99
N SER A 520 -0.92 -15.38 -9.53
CA SER A 520 -2.26 -15.91 -9.72
C SER A 520 -2.86 -16.47 -8.42
N VAL A 521 -2.87 -15.71 -7.32
CA VAL A 521 -3.24 -16.23 -5.98
C VAL A 521 -4.26 -15.34 -5.23
N GLY A 522 -5.02 -15.96 -4.31
CA GLY A 522 -6.22 -15.56 -3.51
C GLY A 522 -6.46 -14.06 -3.32
N LEU A 523 -7.62 -13.42 -3.54
CA LEU A 523 -9.00 -13.70 -3.06
C LEU A 523 -9.33 -15.12 -2.67
#